data_AF-A0AAV5SLX6-F1
#
_entry.id   AF-A0AAV5SLX6-F1
#
_cell.length_a   1.000
_cell.length_b   1.000
_cell.length_c   1.000
_cell.angle_alpha   90.00
_cell.angle_beta   90.00
_cell.angle_gamma   90.00
#
_symmetry.space_group_name_H-M   'P 1'
#
loop_
_entity.id
_entity.type
_entity.pdbx_description
1 polymer ?
#
loop_
_entity_poly.entity_id
_entity_poly.type
_entity_poly.pdbx_seq_one_letter_code
_entity_poly.pdbx_strand_id
1 'polypeptide(L)'
;KHMKDKDAVVLYWAIDRFGDESLKKCLLASDRRKMSYQDWEMKRFDDICTVCHDDLFLKRELHAHPCNHAFHRTCFLKWMETRETPKDQLCPNCRQAVLAIRNHHGSDSKFVAECLGESGRPTKNYVLRDANVLKMQTEDYINMQHKQTMETLKCVQADYMSGRKGKSSAYLEDCESEMEKLEQRMEIYNEMYCVFMEGGMQRHDSMTTAWNYRDEMTKIKTRKLKEKIENLECIRRDINTLQSELQAISNNRMITPPRTPLLLNQ
;
A
#
# COMPACT_ATOMS: atom_id res chain seq x y z
N LYS A 1 -29.56 -53.25 11.78
CA LYS A 1 -30.68 -52.36 11.35
C LYS A 1 -30.11 -51.47 10.22
N HIS A 2 -30.46 -51.78 8.97
CA HIS A 2 -29.78 -51.31 7.74
C HIS A 2 -29.54 -49.79 7.70
N MET A 3 -28.26 -49.38 7.65
CA MET A 3 -27.87 -48.17 6.92
C MET A 3 -28.08 -48.47 5.44
N LYS A 4 -28.76 -47.58 4.71
CA LYS A 4 -28.91 -47.71 3.26
C LYS A 4 -27.55 -47.40 2.62
N ASP A 5 -27.07 -48.32 1.78
CA ASP A 5 -25.71 -48.33 1.19
C ASP A 5 -25.27 -47.03 0.50
N LYS A 6 -26.18 -46.16 0.07
CA LYS A 6 -25.83 -44.93 -0.64
C LYS A 6 -25.22 -43.84 0.26
N ASP A 7 -25.59 -43.79 1.53
CA ASP A 7 -25.13 -42.74 2.46
C ASP A 7 -23.75 -43.06 3.05
N ALA A 8 -23.41 -44.36 3.15
CA ALA A 8 -22.09 -44.81 3.58
C ALA A 8 -21.02 -44.50 2.52
N VAL A 9 -21.39 -44.59 1.23
CA VAL A 9 -20.47 -44.33 0.10
C VAL A 9 -20.02 -42.87 0.08
N VAL A 10 -20.90 -41.89 0.33
CA VAL A 10 -20.53 -40.46 0.34
C VAL A 10 -19.55 -40.15 1.49
N LEU A 11 -19.78 -40.72 2.66
CA LEU A 11 -18.89 -40.55 3.82
C LEU A 11 -17.52 -41.16 3.57
N TYR A 12 -17.47 -42.37 2.99
CA TYR A 12 -16.20 -43.03 2.65
C TYR A 12 -15.47 -42.29 1.53
N TRP A 13 -16.16 -41.80 0.49
CA TRP A 13 -15.55 -41.04 -0.60
C TRP A 13 -14.96 -39.71 -0.12
N ALA A 14 -15.63 -39.02 0.81
CA ALA A 14 -15.12 -37.79 1.41
C ALA A 14 -13.91 -38.05 2.33
N ILE A 15 -13.86 -39.18 3.02
CA ILE A 15 -12.72 -39.55 3.87
C ILE A 15 -11.51 -40.00 3.02
N ASP A 16 -11.75 -40.77 1.96
CA ASP A 16 -10.70 -41.37 1.12
C ASP A 16 -10.06 -40.35 0.16
N ARG A 17 -10.82 -39.34 -0.29
CA ARG A 17 -10.33 -38.32 -1.23
C ARG A 17 -9.64 -37.12 -0.57
N PHE A 18 -9.98 -36.79 0.68
CA PHE A 18 -9.47 -35.59 1.34
C PHE A 18 -8.41 -35.87 2.42
N GLY A 19 -8.18 -37.12 2.83
CA GLY A 19 -7.04 -37.53 3.68
C GLY A 19 -6.96 -36.83 5.05
N ASP A 20 -7.97 -36.06 5.42
CA ASP A 20 -7.92 -35.15 6.56
C ASP A 20 -8.74 -35.71 7.74
N GLU A 21 -8.03 -36.22 8.75
CA GLU A 21 -8.57 -36.68 10.04
C GLU A 21 -9.42 -35.61 10.76
N SER A 22 -9.25 -34.32 10.40
CA SER A 22 -10.01 -33.20 10.95
C SER A 22 -11.48 -33.21 10.51
N LEU A 23 -11.76 -33.57 9.25
CA LEU A 23 -13.12 -33.72 8.71
C LEU A 23 -13.85 -34.90 9.35
N LYS A 24 -13.12 -35.97 9.67
CA LYS A 24 -13.63 -37.11 10.45
C LYS A 24 -14.16 -36.66 11.81
N LYS A 25 -13.44 -35.78 12.51
CA LYS A 25 -13.87 -35.26 13.82
C LYS A 25 -15.08 -34.34 13.70
N CYS A 26 -15.19 -33.50 12.68
CA CYS A 26 -16.37 -32.66 12.45
C CYS A 26 -17.62 -33.50 12.13
N LEU A 27 -17.50 -34.52 11.29
CA LEU A 27 -18.60 -35.44 10.94
C LEU A 27 -19.03 -36.32 12.12
N LEU A 28 -18.11 -36.67 13.03
CA LEU A 28 -18.41 -37.46 14.22
C LEU A 28 -18.92 -36.61 15.41
N ALA A 29 -18.57 -35.33 15.47
CA ALA A 29 -18.99 -34.40 16.52
C ALA A 29 -20.35 -33.73 16.24
N SER A 30 -20.77 -33.62 14.98
CA SER A 30 -22.13 -33.24 14.65
C SER A 30 -23.07 -34.41 14.94
N ASP A 31 -23.80 -34.27 16.05
CA ASP A 31 -25.11 -34.86 16.34
C ASP A 31 -25.73 -35.67 15.18
N ARG A 32 -26.24 -36.88 15.45
CA ARG A 32 -26.88 -37.83 14.52
C ARG A 32 -28.18 -37.32 13.85
N ARG A 33 -28.20 -36.08 13.38
CA ARG A 33 -29.20 -35.56 12.46
C ARG A 33 -28.65 -35.78 11.06
N LYS A 34 -29.38 -36.59 10.29
CA LYS A 34 -29.13 -36.85 8.87
C LYS A 34 -29.16 -35.53 8.12
N MET A 35 -28.00 -34.88 7.97
CA MET A 35 -27.86 -33.75 7.06
C MET A 35 -28.00 -34.32 5.66
N SER A 36 -28.95 -33.82 4.87
CA SER A 36 -29.12 -34.32 3.50
C SER A 36 -27.91 -33.90 2.66
N TYR A 37 -27.67 -34.60 1.55
CA TYR A 37 -26.63 -34.17 0.59
C TYR A 37 -26.84 -32.72 0.14
N GLN A 38 -28.09 -32.30 -0.04
CA GLN A 38 -28.47 -30.94 -0.42
C GLN A 38 -28.14 -29.93 0.69
N ASP A 39 -28.36 -30.27 1.97
CA ASP A 39 -27.99 -29.41 3.10
C ASP A 39 -26.47 -29.33 3.28
N TRP A 40 -25.74 -30.43 3.03
CA TRP A 40 -24.28 -30.45 3.04
C TRP A 40 -23.70 -29.61 1.90
N GLU A 41 -24.25 -29.74 0.70
CA GLU A 41 -23.84 -28.99 -0.48
C GLU A 41 -24.10 -27.49 -0.30
N MET A 42 -25.27 -27.08 0.23
CA MET A 42 -25.53 -25.67 0.57
C MET A 42 -24.59 -25.14 1.66
N LYS A 43 -24.36 -25.90 2.73
CA LYS A 43 -23.44 -25.49 3.80
C LYS A 43 -22.00 -25.36 3.31
N ARG A 44 -21.59 -26.20 2.36
CA ARG A 44 -20.25 -26.13 1.75
C ARG A 44 -20.03 -24.82 1.00
N PHE A 45 -21.05 -24.22 0.38
CA PHE A 45 -20.90 -22.93 -0.29
C PHE A 45 -20.63 -21.79 0.68
N ASP A 46 -21.15 -21.86 1.90
CA ASP A 46 -20.86 -20.88 2.96
C ASP A 46 -19.43 -21.02 3.51
N ASP A 47 -18.78 -22.17 3.29
CA ASP A 47 -17.43 -22.49 3.74
C ASP A 47 -16.35 -22.26 2.66
N ILE A 48 -16.68 -21.64 1.52
CA ILE A 48 -15.75 -21.37 0.40
C ILE A 48 -15.51 -19.86 0.23
N CYS A 49 -14.24 -19.48 0.08
CA CYS A 49 -13.86 -18.11 -0.27
C CYS A 49 -14.23 -17.82 -1.73
N THR A 50 -15.21 -16.95 -1.98
CA THR A 50 -15.66 -16.62 -3.35
C THR A 50 -14.65 -15.85 -4.19
N VAL A 51 -13.55 -15.37 -3.59
CA VAL A 51 -12.48 -14.64 -4.31
C VAL A 51 -11.46 -15.60 -4.93
N CYS A 52 -11.07 -16.67 -4.24
CA CYS A 52 -10.09 -17.65 -4.75
C CYS A 52 -10.68 -19.04 -5.01
N HIS A 53 -11.93 -19.27 -4.61
CA HIS A 53 -12.66 -20.55 -4.69
C HIS A 53 -12.04 -21.71 -3.88
N ASP A 54 -11.25 -21.41 -2.84
CA ASP A 54 -10.73 -22.40 -1.88
C ASP A 54 -11.52 -22.36 -0.57
N ASP A 55 -11.46 -23.44 0.21
CA ASP A 55 -12.16 -23.55 1.50
C ASP A 55 -11.63 -22.50 2.51
N LEU A 56 -12.55 -21.84 3.24
CA LEU A 56 -12.27 -20.76 4.18
C LEU A 56 -11.32 -21.19 5.31
N PHE A 57 -11.45 -22.43 5.79
CA PHE A 57 -10.65 -22.95 6.91
C PHE A 57 -9.16 -23.15 6.58
N LEU A 58 -8.77 -23.09 5.30
CA LEU A 58 -7.38 -23.28 4.87
C LEU A 58 -6.48 -22.10 5.21
N LYS A 59 -7.03 -20.89 5.38
CA LYS A 59 -6.26 -19.66 5.65
C LYS A 59 -6.93 -18.85 6.77
N ARG A 60 -6.44 -17.63 7.02
CA ARG A 60 -7.08 -16.71 7.98
C ARG A 60 -8.39 -16.19 7.41
N GLU A 61 -9.45 -16.25 8.19
CA GLU A 61 -10.79 -15.80 7.80
C GLU A 61 -11.09 -14.41 8.35
N LEU A 62 -11.91 -13.66 7.60
CA LEU A 62 -12.60 -12.46 8.08
C LEU A 62 -14.06 -12.43 7.61
N HIS A 63 -14.86 -11.60 8.26
CA HIS A 63 -16.22 -11.27 7.85
C HIS A 63 -16.35 -9.77 7.54
N ALA A 64 -17.00 -9.45 6.43
CA ALA A 64 -17.26 -8.08 6.00
C ALA A 64 -18.54 -7.52 6.63
N HIS A 65 -18.44 -6.50 7.49
CA HIS A 65 -19.61 -5.88 8.12
C HIS A 65 -20.17 -4.73 7.26
N PRO A 66 -21.51 -4.60 7.08
CA PRO A 66 -22.58 -5.30 7.81
C PRO A 66 -23.11 -6.59 7.16
N CYS A 67 -22.69 -6.92 5.94
CA CYS A 67 -23.28 -8.06 5.20
C CYS A 67 -22.89 -9.45 5.74
N ASN A 68 -21.88 -9.52 6.60
CA ASN A 68 -21.33 -10.72 7.24
C ASN A 68 -20.89 -11.84 6.27
N HIS A 69 -20.58 -11.52 5.01
CA HIS A 69 -19.95 -12.49 4.11
C HIS A 69 -18.50 -12.77 4.56
N ALA A 70 -18.13 -14.05 4.52
CA ALA A 70 -16.81 -14.53 4.91
C ALA A 70 -15.85 -14.65 3.72
N PHE A 71 -14.58 -14.37 3.97
CA PHE A 71 -13.50 -14.44 2.99
C PHE A 71 -12.18 -14.82 3.66
N HIS A 72 -11.22 -15.32 2.89
CA HIS A 72 -9.83 -15.27 3.37
C HIS A 72 -9.40 -13.81 3.51
N ARG A 73 -8.74 -13.51 4.62
CA ARG A 73 -8.29 -12.17 4.99
C ARG A 73 -7.45 -11.53 3.88
N THR A 74 -6.44 -12.25 3.38
CA THR A 74 -5.57 -11.76 2.31
C THR A 74 -6.30 -11.56 0.99
N CYS A 75 -7.21 -12.47 0.61
CA CYS A 75 -8.01 -12.35 -0.61
C CYS A 75 -8.91 -11.11 -0.57
N PHE A 76 -9.61 -10.90 0.54
CA PHE A 76 -10.48 -9.75 0.71
C PHE A 76 -9.70 -8.43 0.78
N LEU A 77 -8.61 -8.38 1.55
CA LEU A 77 -7.78 -7.18 1.61
C LEU A 77 -7.18 -6.85 0.24
N LYS A 78 -6.65 -7.85 -0.49
CA LYS A 78 -6.17 -7.65 -1.87
C LYS A 78 -7.27 -7.12 -2.79
N TRP A 79 -8.49 -7.65 -2.68
CA TRP A 79 -9.63 -7.17 -3.45
C TRP A 79 -9.96 -5.69 -3.18
N MET A 80 -9.86 -5.27 -1.92
CA MET A 80 -10.14 -3.89 -1.50
C MET A 80 -8.98 -2.95 -1.81
N GLU A 81 -7.74 -3.44 -1.74
CA GLU A 81 -6.53 -2.71 -2.09
C GLU A 81 -6.47 -2.38 -3.58
N THR A 82 -7.02 -3.24 -4.45
CA THR A 82 -7.01 -3.02 -5.90
C THR A 82 -8.02 -1.99 -6.39
N ARG A 83 -8.87 -1.47 -5.50
CA ARG A 83 -9.82 -0.41 -5.85
C ARG A 83 -9.10 0.93 -6.01
N GLU A 84 -9.60 1.76 -6.91
CA GLU A 84 -9.03 3.09 -7.13
C GLU A 84 -9.45 4.08 -6.04
N THR A 85 -10.69 3.96 -5.55
CA THR A 85 -11.25 4.90 -4.58
C THR A 85 -12.00 4.18 -3.45
N PRO A 86 -12.07 4.78 -2.24
CA PRO A 86 -12.73 4.15 -1.09
C PRO A 86 -14.21 3.82 -1.30
N LYS A 87 -14.93 4.59 -2.15
CA LYS A 87 -16.34 4.32 -2.49
C LYS A 87 -16.52 3.00 -3.26
N ASP A 88 -15.47 2.50 -3.90
CA ASP A 88 -15.50 1.27 -4.68
C ASP A 88 -15.15 0.04 -3.82
N GLN A 89 -14.86 0.23 -2.52
CA GLN A 89 -14.61 -0.84 -1.56
C GLN A 89 -15.92 -1.48 -1.10
N LEU A 90 -16.50 -2.26 -2.02
CA LEU A 90 -17.75 -2.98 -1.86
C LEU A 90 -17.48 -4.47 -1.67
N CYS A 91 -18.35 -5.13 -0.90
CA CYS A 91 -18.30 -6.58 -0.69
C CYS A 91 -18.33 -7.33 -2.04
N PRO A 92 -17.40 -8.27 -2.30
CA PRO A 92 -17.40 -9.06 -3.54
C PRO A 92 -18.73 -9.79 -3.83
N ASN A 93 -19.42 -10.26 -2.78
CA ASN A 93 -20.62 -11.09 -2.94
C ASN A 93 -21.88 -10.27 -3.19
N CYS A 94 -22.10 -9.20 -2.41
CA CYS A 94 -23.37 -8.46 -2.44
C CYS A 94 -23.24 -6.99 -2.85
N ARG A 95 -22.00 -6.51 -3.07
CA ARG A 95 -21.69 -5.12 -3.40
C ARG A 95 -22.14 -4.08 -2.36
N GLN A 96 -22.46 -4.51 -1.14
CA GLN A 96 -22.71 -3.60 -0.03
C GLN A 96 -21.40 -2.95 0.44
N ALA A 97 -21.46 -1.67 0.84
CA ALA A 97 -20.33 -0.97 1.40
C ALA A 97 -19.83 -1.63 2.69
N VAL A 98 -18.51 -1.76 2.82
CA VAL A 98 -17.88 -2.43 3.96
C VAL A 98 -17.43 -1.38 4.96
N LEU A 99 -17.97 -1.44 6.18
CA LEU A 99 -17.75 -0.45 7.22
C LEU A 99 -16.75 -0.91 8.29
N ALA A 100 -16.69 -2.22 8.51
CA ALA A 100 -15.80 -2.86 9.46
C ALA A 100 -15.44 -4.27 8.97
N ILE A 101 -14.33 -4.79 9.47
CA ILE A 101 -13.96 -6.19 9.30
C ILE A 101 -13.94 -6.86 10.67
N ARG A 102 -14.49 -8.07 10.72
CA ARG A 102 -14.38 -8.95 11.89
C ARG A 102 -13.37 -10.01 11.56
N ASN A 103 -12.24 -10.00 12.26
CA ASN A 103 -11.25 -11.07 12.12
C ASN A 103 -11.75 -12.34 12.82
N HIS A 104 -11.10 -13.48 12.57
CA HIS A 104 -11.38 -14.74 13.28
C HIS A 104 -11.29 -14.65 14.82
N HIS A 105 -10.62 -13.62 15.36
CA HIS A 105 -10.58 -13.31 16.81
C HIS A 105 -11.85 -12.63 17.35
N GLY A 106 -12.84 -12.35 16.48
CA GLY A 106 -14.16 -11.82 16.87
C GLY A 106 -14.20 -10.32 17.17
N SER A 107 -13.07 -9.61 17.10
CA SER A 107 -13.03 -8.16 17.26
C SER A 107 -13.39 -7.45 15.94
N ASP A 108 -14.39 -6.57 16.01
CA ASP A 108 -14.72 -5.65 14.92
C ASP A 108 -13.68 -4.52 14.92
N SER A 109 -12.94 -4.39 13.82
CA SER A 109 -12.08 -3.24 13.59
C SER A 109 -12.68 -2.35 12.51
N LYS A 110 -12.63 -1.03 12.73
CA LYS A 110 -13.03 -0.06 11.71
C LYS A 110 -12.23 -0.34 10.44
N PHE A 111 -12.93 -0.60 9.35
CA PHE A 111 -12.28 -1.00 8.11
C PHE A 111 -11.74 0.24 7.40
N VAL A 112 -10.43 0.28 7.22
CA VAL A 112 -9.75 1.26 6.38
C VAL A 112 -8.73 0.48 5.56
N ALA A 113 -9.12 0.02 4.38
CA ALA A 113 -8.14 -0.49 3.42
C ALA A 113 -7.67 0.66 2.54
N GLU A 114 -6.36 0.76 2.36
CA GLU A 114 -5.76 1.67 1.39
C GLU A 114 -6.18 1.29 -0.03
N CYS A 115 -6.49 2.27 -0.87
CA CYS A 115 -6.74 2.07 -2.30
C CYS A 115 -5.41 2.22 -3.05
N LEU A 116 -4.72 1.10 -3.26
CA LEU A 116 -3.39 1.01 -3.85
C LEU A 116 -3.41 0.61 -5.33
N GLY A 117 -4.60 0.39 -5.91
CA GLY A 117 -4.78 -0.04 -7.29
C GLY A 117 -4.17 -1.42 -7.59
N GLU A 118 -4.06 -1.75 -8.87
CA GLU A 118 -3.71 -3.11 -9.34
C GLU A 118 -2.37 -3.64 -8.81
N SER A 119 -1.41 -2.76 -8.55
CA SER A 119 -0.09 -3.16 -8.04
C SER A 119 -0.13 -3.58 -6.57
N GLY A 120 -1.14 -3.17 -5.79
CA GLY A 120 -1.19 -3.36 -4.34
C GLY A 120 -0.04 -2.67 -3.58
N ARG A 121 0.68 -1.76 -4.25
CA ARG A 121 1.85 -1.04 -3.74
C ARG A 121 1.58 0.45 -3.64
N PRO A 122 2.05 1.13 -2.58
CA PRO A 122 1.97 2.58 -2.49
C PRO A 122 2.63 3.24 -3.70
N THR A 123 1.94 4.23 -4.26
CA THR A 123 2.49 5.11 -5.29
C THR A 123 2.55 6.52 -4.75
N LYS A 124 3.37 7.36 -5.38
CA LYS A 124 3.44 8.79 -5.06
C LYS A 124 2.07 9.46 -5.13
N ASN A 125 1.23 9.05 -6.09
CA ASN A 125 -0.12 9.60 -6.24
C ASN A 125 -1.07 9.20 -5.12
N TYR A 126 -1.08 7.92 -4.72
CA TYR A 126 -1.92 7.50 -3.61
C TYR A 126 -1.57 8.24 -2.33
N VAL A 127 -0.28 8.35 -2.01
CA VAL A 127 0.19 9.09 -0.85
C VAL A 127 -0.23 10.56 -0.90
N LEU A 128 0.02 11.25 -2.00
CA LEU A 128 -0.30 12.69 -2.11
C LEU A 128 -1.81 12.97 -2.17
N ARG A 129 -2.58 12.10 -2.82
CA ARG A 129 -4.03 12.19 -2.90
C ARG A 129 -4.63 11.97 -1.51
N ASP A 130 -4.25 10.91 -0.83
CA ASP A 130 -4.87 10.51 0.43
C ASP A 130 -4.47 11.46 1.57
N ALA A 131 -3.21 11.92 1.60
CA ALA A 131 -2.80 13.01 2.50
C ALA A 131 -3.66 14.27 2.29
N ASN A 132 -3.96 14.63 1.04
CA ASN A 132 -4.84 15.77 0.74
C ASN A 132 -6.28 15.56 1.19
N VAL A 133 -6.85 14.38 0.93
CA VAL A 133 -8.23 14.02 1.32
C VAL A 133 -8.37 14.09 2.85
N LEU A 134 -7.37 13.60 3.57
CA LEU A 134 -7.33 13.64 5.04
C LEU A 134 -6.89 15.00 5.60
N LYS A 135 -6.53 15.97 4.74
CA LYS A 135 -5.98 17.28 5.14
C LYS A 135 -4.76 17.15 6.06
N MET A 136 -3.92 16.15 5.81
CA MET A 136 -2.68 15.89 6.55
C MET A 136 -1.48 16.39 5.76
N GLN A 137 -0.39 16.71 6.45
CA GLN A 137 0.89 16.87 5.77
C GLN A 137 1.34 15.53 5.17
N THR A 138 2.03 15.58 4.03
CA THR A 138 2.52 14.37 3.35
C THR A 138 3.40 13.54 4.27
N GLU A 139 4.25 14.19 5.07
CA GLU A 139 5.12 13.55 6.05
C GLU A 139 4.33 12.77 7.11
N ASP A 140 3.34 13.43 7.75
CA ASP A 140 2.48 12.82 8.76
C ASP A 140 1.73 11.62 8.20
N TYR A 141 1.27 11.72 6.94
CA TYR A 141 0.59 10.62 6.26
C TYR A 141 1.52 9.44 6.02
N ILE A 142 2.74 9.67 5.50
CA ILE A 142 3.74 8.60 5.28
C ILE A 142 4.05 7.90 6.61
N ASN A 143 4.30 8.68 7.67
CA ASN A 143 4.62 8.14 8.99
C ASN A 143 3.45 7.35 9.60
N MET A 144 2.22 7.86 9.45
CA MET A 144 1.01 7.15 9.88
C MET A 144 0.88 5.81 9.16
N GLN A 145 1.04 5.78 7.83
CA GLN A 145 0.91 4.56 7.04
C GLN A 145 2.02 3.55 7.33
N HIS A 146 3.26 4.02 7.50
CA HIS A 146 4.37 3.18 7.93
C HIS A 146 4.09 2.53 9.29
N LYS A 147 3.59 3.30 10.26
CA LYS A 147 3.20 2.78 11.58
C LYS A 147 2.08 1.74 11.50
N GLN A 148 1.02 2.02 10.74
CA GLN A 148 -0.10 1.08 10.56
C GLN A 148 0.35 -0.22 9.87
N THR A 149 1.23 -0.12 8.87
CA THR A 149 1.82 -1.28 8.20
C THR A 149 2.64 -2.12 9.18
N MET A 150 3.45 -1.48 10.03
CA MET A 150 4.24 -2.17 11.07
C MET A 150 3.37 -2.86 12.12
N GLU A 151 2.31 -2.20 12.59
CA GLU A 151 1.37 -2.80 13.55
C GLU A 151 0.66 -4.01 12.93
N THR A 152 0.25 -3.90 11.66
CA THR A 152 -0.33 -5.03 10.91
C THR A 152 0.66 -6.18 10.78
N LEU A 153 1.92 -5.90 10.42
CA LEU A 153 2.97 -6.91 10.31
C LEU A 153 3.17 -7.67 11.63
N LYS A 154 3.20 -6.97 12.76
CA LYS A 154 3.28 -7.59 14.10
C LYS A 154 2.09 -8.52 14.38
N CYS A 155 0.87 -8.13 13.99
CA CYS A 155 -0.30 -8.99 14.12
C CYS A 155 -0.19 -10.26 13.25
N VAL A 156 0.26 -10.13 12.00
CA VAL A 156 0.46 -11.29 11.11
C VAL A 156 1.54 -12.22 11.66
N GLN A 157 2.64 -11.67 12.19
CA GLN A 157 3.69 -12.44 12.85
C GLN A 157 3.15 -13.22 14.06
N ALA A 158 2.29 -12.61 14.88
CA ALA A 158 1.65 -13.29 16.01
C ALA A 158 0.69 -14.42 15.55
N ASP A 159 -0.10 -14.18 14.50
CA ASP A 159 -0.96 -15.20 13.88
C ASP A 159 -0.13 -16.36 13.31
N TYR A 160 1.01 -16.08 12.66
CA TYR A 160 1.93 -17.10 12.17
C TYR A 160 2.49 -17.95 13.31
N MET A 161 3.02 -17.31 14.35
CA MET A 161 3.65 -17.98 15.49
C MET A 161 2.67 -18.85 16.27
N SER A 162 1.43 -18.36 16.46
CA SER A 162 0.36 -19.15 17.09
C SER A 162 -0.13 -20.29 16.18
N GLY A 163 -0.09 -20.12 14.86
CA GLY A 163 -0.48 -21.12 13.88
C GLY A 163 0.51 -22.28 13.68
N ARG A 164 1.79 -22.13 14.06
CA ARG A 164 2.84 -23.16 13.81
C ARG A 164 2.50 -24.54 14.37
N LYS A 165 1.65 -24.63 15.39
CA LYS A 165 1.16 -25.89 15.93
C LYS A 165 -0.33 -26.04 15.62
N GLY A 166 -0.65 -26.85 14.61
CA GLY A 166 -2.03 -27.28 14.35
C GLY A 166 -2.80 -26.49 13.29
N LYS A 167 -2.16 -25.56 12.56
CA LYS A 167 -2.72 -24.99 11.33
C LYS A 167 -2.12 -25.68 10.09
N SER A 168 -2.82 -25.55 8.97
CA SER A 168 -2.43 -26.10 7.67
C SER A 168 -1.18 -25.39 7.10
N SER A 169 -0.51 -26.04 6.14
CA SER A 169 0.58 -25.39 5.37
C SER A 169 0.08 -24.13 4.67
N ALA A 170 -1.11 -24.21 4.03
CA ALA A 170 -1.72 -23.09 3.34
C ALA A 170 -1.96 -21.86 4.25
N TYR A 171 -2.26 -22.07 5.53
CA TYR A 171 -2.40 -20.98 6.50
C TYR A 171 -1.06 -20.29 6.78
N LEU A 172 0.02 -21.07 6.92
CA LEU A 172 1.35 -20.54 7.19
C LEU A 172 1.90 -19.79 5.97
N GLU A 173 1.74 -20.36 4.77
CA GLU A 173 2.11 -19.73 3.49
C GLU A 173 1.34 -18.41 3.27
N ASP A 174 0.06 -18.36 3.61
CA ASP A 174 -0.75 -17.14 3.57
C ASP A 174 -0.19 -16.03 4.49
N CYS A 175 0.24 -16.40 5.69
CA CYS A 175 0.86 -15.46 6.62
C CYS A 175 2.22 -14.99 6.09
N GLU A 176 3.06 -15.90 5.60
CA GLU A 176 4.38 -15.57 5.04
C GLU A 176 4.28 -14.61 3.86
N SER A 177 3.39 -14.90 2.91
CA SER A 177 3.14 -14.01 1.78
C SER A 177 2.64 -12.63 2.22
N GLU A 178 1.78 -12.55 3.23
CA GLU A 178 1.34 -11.26 3.76
C GLU A 178 2.46 -10.51 4.49
N MET A 179 3.32 -11.20 5.26
CA MET A 179 4.48 -10.59 5.92
C MET A 179 5.43 -9.98 4.88
N GLU A 180 5.79 -10.73 3.85
CA GLU A 180 6.67 -10.25 2.76
C GLU A 180 6.08 -9.01 2.08
N LYS A 181 4.77 -9.03 1.79
CA LYS A 181 4.06 -7.87 1.21
C LYS A 181 4.17 -6.63 2.11
N LEU A 182 3.96 -6.80 3.42
CA LEU A 182 3.97 -5.70 4.39
C LEU A 182 5.39 -5.15 4.61
N GLU A 183 6.41 -6.00 4.61
CA GLU A 183 7.82 -5.61 4.69
C GLU A 183 8.22 -4.76 3.48
N GLN A 184 7.90 -5.21 2.26
CA GLN A 184 8.11 -4.42 1.04
C GLN A 184 7.38 -3.08 1.09
N ARG A 185 6.16 -3.05 1.65
CA ARG A 185 5.38 -1.81 1.82
C ARG A 185 6.05 -0.85 2.79
N MET A 186 6.60 -1.34 3.90
CA MET A 186 7.36 -0.52 4.85
C MET A 186 8.60 0.08 4.20
N GLU A 187 9.34 -0.70 3.40
CA GLU A 187 10.49 -0.22 2.65
C GLU A 187 10.12 0.94 1.72
N ILE A 188 9.04 0.80 0.95
CA ILE A 188 8.52 1.87 0.08
C ILE A 188 8.21 3.14 0.88
N TYR A 189 7.57 3.02 2.04
CA TYR A 189 7.27 4.19 2.87
C TYR A 189 8.53 4.87 3.42
N ASN A 190 9.56 4.10 3.79
CA ASN A 190 10.87 4.64 4.20
C ASN A 190 11.56 5.37 3.03
N GLU A 191 11.54 4.80 1.84
CA GLU A 191 12.06 5.44 0.64
C GLU A 191 11.31 6.75 0.32
N MET A 192 9.98 6.74 0.42
CA MET A 192 9.14 7.93 0.22
C MET A 192 9.46 9.03 1.23
N TYR A 193 9.69 8.66 2.49
CA TYR A 193 10.11 9.60 3.53
C TYR A 193 11.48 10.21 3.21
N CYS A 194 12.47 9.41 2.79
CA CYS A 194 13.77 9.92 2.35
C CYS A 194 13.65 10.90 1.18
N VAL A 195 12.83 10.58 0.16
CA VAL A 195 12.56 11.48 -0.98
C VAL A 195 11.89 12.77 -0.53
N PHE A 196 10.94 12.69 0.41
CA PHE A 196 10.29 13.87 0.99
C PHE A 196 11.31 14.80 1.67
N MET A 197 12.19 14.25 2.53
CA MET A 197 13.22 15.01 3.24
C MET A 197 14.21 15.72 2.30
N GLU A 198 14.41 15.19 1.10
CA GLU A 198 15.25 15.80 0.05
C GLU A 198 14.52 16.89 -0.77
N GLY A 199 13.29 17.24 -0.37
CA GLY A 199 12.44 18.22 -1.04
C GLY A 199 11.67 17.65 -2.24
N GLY A 200 11.56 16.32 -2.33
CA GLY A 200 10.76 15.61 -3.32
C GLY A 200 9.27 15.55 -2.96
N MET A 201 8.58 14.49 -3.42
CA MET A 201 7.16 14.24 -3.13
C MET A 201 6.22 15.43 -3.47
N GLN A 202 6.48 16.12 -4.59
CA GLN A 202 5.66 17.25 -5.03
C GLN A 202 4.56 16.83 -6.02
N ARG A 203 3.46 17.59 -6.08
CA ARG A 203 2.29 17.29 -6.93
C ARG A 203 2.51 17.46 -8.44
N HIS A 204 3.54 18.18 -8.85
CA HIS A 204 3.73 18.54 -10.26
C HIS A 204 4.30 17.42 -11.13
N ASP A 205 4.64 16.27 -10.53
CA ASP A 205 5.17 15.12 -11.27
C ASP A 205 4.06 14.20 -11.80
N SER A 206 4.31 13.52 -12.92
CA SER A 206 3.41 12.49 -13.46
C SER A 206 3.06 11.45 -12.39
N MET A 207 1.76 11.30 -12.14
CA MET A 207 1.20 10.64 -10.96
C MET A 207 0.91 9.13 -11.16
N THR A 208 1.11 8.58 -12.34
CA THR A 208 0.59 7.22 -12.66
C THR A 208 1.64 6.12 -12.66
N THR A 209 2.92 6.43 -12.46
CA THR A 209 3.99 5.43 -12.50
C THR A 209 4.16 4.70 -11.16
N ALA A 210 4.56 3.43 -11.24
CA ALA A 210 5.00 2.68 -10.07
C ALA A 210 6.10 3.43 -9.30
N TRP A 211 6.14 3.25 -7.98
CA TRP A 211 7.16 3.86 -7.14
C TRP A 211 8.56 3.35 -7.53
N ASN A 212 9.50 4.28 -7.72
CA ASN A 212 10.90 3.99 -7.97
C ASN A 212 11.77 5.04 -7.28
N TYR A 213 12.37 4.65 -6.16
CA TYR A 213 13.22 5.51 -5.34
C TYR A 213 14.40 6.10 -6.12
N ARG A 214 15.06 5.30 -6.96
CA ARG A 214 16.21 5.75 -7.75
C ARG A 214 15.82 6.85 -8.74
N ASP A 215 14.70 6.69 -9.41
CA ASP A 215 14.21 7.66 -10.39
C ASP A 215 13.83 8.97 -9.70
N GLU A 216 13.11 8.91 -8.58
CA GLU A 216 12.72 10.10 -7.80
C GLU A 216 13.95 10.86 -7.27
N MET A 217 14.94 10.14 -6.71
CA MET A 217 16.19 10.76 -6.26
C MET A 217 16.99 11.37 -7.41
N THR A 218 16.94 10.75 -8.59
CA THR A 218 17.58 11.29 -9.80
C THR A 218 16.91 12.59 -10.23
N LYS A 219 15.57 12.64 -10.26
CA LYS A 219 14.80 13.87 -10.54
C LYS A 219 15.17 15.00 -9.58
N ILE A 220 15.26 14.71 -8.27
CA ILE A 220 15.68 15.71 -7.26
C ILE A 220 17.08 16.24 -7.56
N LYS A 221 18.05 15.35 -7.80
CA LYS A 221 19.44 15.75 -8.11
C LYS A 221 19.50 16.60 -9.38
N THR A 222 18.79 16.20 -10.43
CA THR A 222 18.71 16.97 -11.67
C THR A 222 18.10 18.35 -11.45
N ARG A 223 17.03 18.47 -10.67
CA ARG A 223 16.44 19.78 -10.32
C ARG A 223 17.43 20.66 -9.56
N LYS A 224 18.06 20.14 -8.50
CA LYS A 224 19.08 20.88 -7.71
C LYS A 224 20.25 21.34 -8.58
N LEU A 225 20.66 20.53 -9.56
CA LEU A 225 21.71 20.90 -10.51
C LEU A 225 21.26 22.02 -11.47
N LYS A 226 20.03 21.95 -11.98
CA LYS A 226 19.46 23.01 -12.84
C LYS A 226 19.38 24.34 -12.11
N GLU A 227 18.89 24.36 -10.87
CA GLU A 227 18.85 25.57 -10.03
C GLU A 227 20.25 26.18 -9.82
N LYS A 228 21.27 25.34 -9.60
CA LYS A 228 22.66 25.80 -9.52
C LYS A 228 23.16 26.41 -10.83
N ILE A 229 22.85 25.80 -11.97
CA ILE A 229 23.21 26.31 -13.28
C ILE A 229 22.56 27.68 -13.52
N GLU A 230 21.26 27.81 -13.27
CA GLU A 230 20.52 29.07 -13.42
C GLU A 230 21.08 30.18 -12.52
N ASN A 231 21.44 29.85 -11.27
CA ASN A 231 22.10 30.79 -10.36
C ASN A 231 23.47 31.24 -10.88
N LEU A 232 24.28 30.32 -11.40
CA LEU A 232 25.59 30.66 -11.99
C LEU A 232 25.44 31.52 -13.25
N GLU A 233 24.41 31.28 -14.06
CA GLU A 233 24.09 32.11 -15.23
C GLU A 233 23.61 33.51 -14.85
N CYS A 234 22.90 33.66 -13.73
CA CYS A 234 22.56 34.97 -13.16
C CYS A 234 23.83 35.74 -12.75
N ILE A 235 24.70 35.11 -11.95
CA ILE A 235 25.96 35.72 -11.50
C ILE A 235 26.84 36.11 -12.70
N ARG A 236 26.92 35.25 -13.73
CA ARG A 236 27.65 35.55 -14.96
C ARG A 236 27.12 36.81 -15.66
N ARG A 237 25.80 36.98 -15.72
CA ARG A 237 25.18 38.19 -16.30
C ARG A 237 25.55 39.43 -15.50
N ASP A 238 25.51 39.36 -14.17
CA ASP A 238 25.87 40.48 -13.30
C ASP A 238 27.34 40.89 -13.47
N ILE A 239 28.25 39.91 -13.55
CA ILE A 239 29.67 40.16 -13.82
C ILE A 239 29.87 40.90 -15.15
N ASN A 240 29.17 40.47 -16.21
CA ASN A 240 29.26 41.12 -17.52
C ASN A 240 28.73 42.57 -17.49
N THR A 241 27.66 42.83 -16.74
CA THR A 241 27.12 44.18 -16.53
C THR A 241 28.16 45.07 -15.85
N LEU A 242 28.74 44.61 -14.74
CA LEU A 242 29.78 45.35 -14.01
C LEU A 242 31.03 45.61 -14.87
N GLN A 243 31.44 44.64 -15.68
CA GLN A 243 32.56 44.82 -16.61
C GLN A 243 32.25 45.90 -17.66
N SER A 244 31.02 45.94 -18.17
CA SER A 244 30.57 46.95 -19.13
C SER A 244 30.56 48.36 -18.51
N GLU A 245 30.09 48.48 -17.26
CA GLU A 245 30.12 49.74 -16.51
C GLU A 245 31.56 50.23 -16.26
N LEU A 246 32.45 49.33 -15.83
CA LEU A 246 33.87 49.65 -15.63
C LEU A 246 34.53 50.14 -16.93
N GLN A 247 34.24 49.50 -18.06
CA GLN A 247 34.75 49.90 -19.37
C GLN A 247 34.24 51.31 -19.76
N ALA A 248 32.96 51.61 -19.50
CA ALA A 248 32.40 52.94 -19.75
C ALA A 248 33.06 54.02 -18.88
N ILE A 249 33.32 53.74 -17.60
CA ILE A 249 34.04 54.66 -16.70
C ILE A 249 35.47 54.91 -17.21
N SER A 250 36.17 53.86 -17.64
CA SER A 250 37.54 53.96 -18.15
C SER A 250 37.61 54.84 -19.41
N ASN A 251 36.68 54.66 -20.35
CA ASN A 251 36.61 55.47 -21.57
C ASN A 251 36.32 56.95 -21.28
N ASN A 252 35.46 57.26 -20.31
CA ASN A 252 35.14 58.65 -19.95
C ASN A 252 36.31 59.39 -19.27
N ARG A 253 37.19 58.70 -18.54
CA ARG A 253 38.37 59.33 -17.93
C ARG A 253 39.38 59.86 -18.94
N MET A 254 39.38 59.37 -20.18
CA MET A 254 40.27 59.86 -21.23
C MET A 254 39.79 61.17 -21.89
N ILE A 255 38.57 61.64 -21.59
CA ILE A 255 37.96 62.80 -22.28
C ILE A 255 38.06 64.10 -21.46
N THR A 256 38.47 64.06 -20.18
CA THR A 256 38.77 65.29 -19.43
C THR A 256 40.19 65.76 -19.76
N PRO A 257 40.38 66.83 -20.57
CA PRO A 257 41.71 67.39 -20.76
C PRO A 257 42.25 67.87 -19.42
N PRO A 258 43.57 67.80 -19.18
CA PRO A 258 44.16 68.39 -18.00
C PRO A 258 43.76 69.87 -17.96
N ARG A 259 43.11 70.31 -16.88
CA ARG A 259 42.89 71.74 -16.64
C ARG A 259 44.26 72.38 -16.55
N THR A 260 44.67 73.08 -17.60
CA THR A 260 45.87 73.90 -17.59
C THR A 260 45.72 74.91 -16.45
N PRO A 261 46.66 74.98 -15.51
CA PRO A 261 46.60 75.98 -14.46
C PRO A 261 46.72 77.35 -15.13
N LEU A 262 45.67 78.18 -15.01
CA LEU A 262 45.72 79.59 -15.36
C LEU A 262 46.76 80.23 -14.43
N LEU A 263 47.96 80.48 -14.98
CA LEU A 263 48.94 81.35 -14.36
C LEU A 263 48.31 82.75 -14.30
N LEU A 264 47.89 83.17 -13.10
CA LEU A 264 47.64 84.56 -12.79
C LEU A 264 48.98 85.29 -12.83
N ASN A 265 49.20 86.10 -13.87
CA ASN A 265 50.23 87.12 -13.87
C ASN A 265 49.83 88.22 -12.87
N GLN A 266 50.70 88.45 -11.88
CA GLN A 266 50.88 89.74 -11.21
C GLN A 266 52.22 90.32 -11.67
#